data_AF-A0A1N7C095-F1
#
_entry.id   AF-A0A1N7C095-F1
#
_cell.length_a   1.000
_cell.length_b   1.000
_cell.length_c   1.000
_cell.angle_alpha   90.00
_cell.angle_beta   90.00
_cell.angle_gamma   90.00
#
_symmetry.space_group_name_H-M   'P 1'
#
loop_
_entity.id
_entity.type
_entity.pdbx_description
1 polymer ?
#
loop_
_entity_poly.entity_id
_entity_poly.type
_entity_poly.pdbx_seq_one_letter_code
_entity_poly.pdbx_strand_id
1 'polypeptide(L)'
;MTKNNQDRGLRPLAGDGQDGGSGPLGPIRDPLAGMTEAIGDDPSLAELVAFRDSRPDLKLFAREAKRCDDEADRIWFRLDEGNAVKLARVGLKIVALSCTAMVAIWPVDTIEDADAKRALAHETRMRSGETDYEMASMLSVEDAARIRLHRATFTVGELIVPAAPLPPSPDDRGLASWPLSRFDLVDTVPLAGGDASLDDTQVARWASITDAYPTISELVDRFARMIAIADRLQVLADGKPEDAPLLIRGAEGARILAYLAAARAAIWPAMRYSADAEAKLRLVSLVNERACRRDLLHQQAAIRHLVSQANWIAKGFRLGATFEMEPDWIPIV
;
A
#
# COMPACT_ATOMS: atom_id res chain seq x y z
N MET A 1 29.29 -31.14 7.23
CA MET A 1 29.64 -29.82 7.77
C MET A 1 28.47 -28.87 7.50
N THR A 2 27.76 -28.55 8.56
CA THR A 2 26.51 -27.79 8.67
C THR A 2 26.72 -26.30 8.47
N LYS A 3 25.93 -25.64 7.60
CA LYS A 3 25.73 -24.18 7.60
C LYS A 3 24.28 -23.81 7.24
N ASN A 4 23.53 -23.46 8.29
CA ASN A 4 22.39 -22.54 8.37
C ASN A 4 21.22 -22.67 7.38
N ASN A 5 20.40 -23.71 7.58
CA ASN A 5 18.95 -23.63 7.40
C ASN A 5 18.32 -23.00 8.66
N GLN A 6 18.60 -21.72 8.93
CA GLN A 6 17.85 -20.99 9.95
C GLN A 6 16.63 -20.35 9.28
N ASP A 7 15.47 -20.95 9.57
CA ASP A 7 14.17 -20.30 9.73
C ASP A 7 14.02 -18.93 9.03
N ARG A 8 13.76 -18.96 7.72
CA ARG A 8 13.08 -17.85 7.03
C ARG A 8 11.58 -17.90 7.36
N GLY A 9 11.25 -17.80 8.64
CA GLY A 9 9.88 -17.66 9.09
C GLY A 9 9.33 -16.34 8.52
N LEU A 10 8.18 -16.43 7.85
CA LEU A 10 7.35 -15.28 7.50
C LEU A 10 6.91 -14.61 8.80
N ARG A 11 7.75 -13.73 9.31
CA ARG A 11 7.37 -12.74 10.31
C ARG A 11 6.76 -11.57 9.53
N PRO A 12 5.45 -11.31 9.66
CA PRO A 12 4.93 -9.96 9.42
C PRO A 12 5.62 -9.00 10.40
N LEU A 13 5.58 -7.69 10.13
CA LEU A 13 5.95 -6.67 11.12
C LEU A 13 5.34 -7.07 12.47
N ALA A 14 6.19 -7.43 13.43
CA ALA A 14 5.75 -7.58 14.80
C ALA A 14 5.30 -6.19 15.25
N GLY A 15 4.04 -6.06 15.66
CA GLY A 15 3.66 -4.95 16.52
C GLY A 15 4.59 -4.92 17.72
N ASP A 16 4.98 -3.73 18.15
CA ASP A 16 5.98 -3.51 19.20
C ASP A 16 5.85 -4.53 20.34
N GLY A 17 6.91 -5.32 20.55
CA GLY A 17 7.09 -6.12 21.77
C GLY A 17 7.32 -7.62 21.67
N GLN A 18 7.92 -8.17 20.60
CA GLN A 18 8.34 -9.58 20.61
C GLN A 18 9.75 -9.83 20.05
N ASP A 19 10.75 -9.47 20.85
CA ASP A 19 12.09 -10.03 20.74
C ASP A 19 12.09 -11.53 21.13
N GLY A 20 12.70 -12.36 20.28
CA GLY A 20 13.44 -13.54 20.72
C GLY A 20 12.71 -14.80 21.22
N GLY A 21 11.38 -14.95 21.09
CA GLY A 21 10.67 -16.13 21.59
C GLY A 21 10.19 -17.11 20.52
N SER A 22 10.48 -18.40 20.68
CA SER A 22 9.80 -19.53 20.00
C SER A 22 8.37 -19.70 20.54
N GLY A 23 7.58 -18.63 20.50
CA GLY A 23 6.16 -18.64 20.80
C GLY A 23 5.35 -19.01 19.55
N PRO A 24 4.10 -19.48 19.69
CA PRO A 24 3.22 -19.63 18.55
C PRO A 24 3.12 -18.28 17.84
N LEU A 25 3.46 -18.26 16.55
CA LEU A 25 3.38 -17.07 15.72
C LEU A 25 1.94 -16.55 15.77
N GLY A 26 1.72 -15.37 16.35
CA GLY A 26 0.39 -14.77 16.49
C GLY A 26 -0.32 -14.56 15.15
N PRO A 27 -1.63 -14.24 15.17
CA PRO A 27 -2.40 -14.01 13.95
C PRO A 27 -1.77 -12.91 13.11
N ILE A 28 -1.76 -13.10 11.79
CA ILE A 28 -1.30 -12.07 10.85
C ILE A 28 -2.32 -10.94 10.87
N ARG A 29 -1.85 -9.70 11.07
CA ARG A 29 -2.70 -8.51 11.07
C ARG A 29 -2.52 -7.73 9.78
N ASP A 30 -3.58 -7.02 9.41
CA ASP A 30 -3.54 -5.99 8.38
C ASP A 30 -2.57 -4.87 8.81
N PRO A 31 -1.52 -4.55 8.02
CA PRO A 31 -0.57 -3.49 8.33
C PRO A 31 -1.23 -2.12 8.58
N LEU A 32 -2.29 -1.80 7.84
CA LEU A 32 -3.00 -0.52 8.01
C LEU A 32 -3.75 -0.48 9.35
N ALA A 33 -4.28 -1.62 9.79
CA ALA A 33 -4.91 -1.74 11.11
C ALA A 33 -3.86 -1.54 12.21
N GLY A 34 -2.75 -2.28 12.15
CA GLY A 34 -1.69 -2.20 13.17
C GLY A 34 -1.09 -0.80 13.31
N MET A 35 -0.93 -0.07 12.21
CA MET A 35 -0.41 1.30 12.22
C MET A 35 -1.39 2.34 12.79
N THR A 36 -2.70 2.09 12.74
CA THR A 36 -3.72 3.10 13.07
C THR A 36 -4.52 2.79 14.33
N GLU A 37 -4.42 1.58 14.87
CA GLU A 37 -5.15 1.08 16.05
C GLU A 37 -4.92 1.93 17.31
N ALA A 38 -3.71 2.47 17.48
CA ALA A 38 -3.36 3.28 18.65
C ALA A 38 -4.06 4.65 18.68
N ILE A 39 -4.61 5.11 17.55
CA ILE A 39 -5.21 6.44 17.43
C ILE A 39 -6.72 6.29 17.38
N GLY A 40 -7.42 6.87 18.37
CA GLY A 40 -8.88 6.84 18.45
C GLY A 40 -9.59 7.56 17.30
N ASP A 41 -10.92 7.58 17.34
CA ASP A 41 -11.74 8.32 16.37
C ASP A 41 -11.83 9.83 16.65
N ASP A 42 -11.43 10.26 17.85
CA ASP A 42 -11.35 11.67 18.27
C ASP A 42 -9.93 11.98 18.80
N PRO A 43 -8.93 12.05 17.90
CA PRO A 43 -7.55 12.28 18.29
C PRO A 43 -7.31 13.73 18.69
N SER A 44 -6.49 13.92 19.71
CA SER A 44 -5.93 15.21 20.07
C SER A 44 -4.98 15.73 18.99
N LEU A 45 -4.77 17.05 18.95
CA LEU A 45 -3.80 17.66 18.05
C LEU A 45 -2.38 17.07 18.24
N ALA A 46 -2.00 16.76 19.48
CA ALA A 46 -0.71 16.16 19.80
C ALA A 46 -0.57 14.75 19.20
N GLU A 47 -1.62 13.92 19.26
CA GLU A 47 -1.62 12.58 18.64
C GLU A 47 -1.53 12.67 17.13
N LEU A 48 -2.22 13.61 16.50
CA LEU A 48 -2.15 13.82 15.04
C LEU A 48 -0.74 14.25 14.59
N VAL A 49 -0.11 15.17 15.33
CA VAL A 49 1.26 15.61 15.07
C VAL A 49 2.24 14.46 15.28
N ALA A 50 2.12 13.74 16.40
CA ALA A 50 2.96 12.58 16.69
C ALA A 50 2.83 11.49 15.62
N PHE A 51 1.62 11.26 15.11
CA PHE A 51 1.39 10.29 14.04
C PHE A 51 2.04 10.72 12.72
N ARG A 52 1.88 11.99 12.34
CA ARG A 52 2.59 12.55 11.19
C ARG A 52 4.11 12.32 11.35
N ASP A 53 4.63 12.56 12.54
CA ASP A 53 6.07 12.50 12.84
C ASP A 53 6.62 11.09 13.11
N SER A 54 5.77 10.05 13.14
CA SER A 54 6.17 8.69 13.53
C SER A 54 7.08 7.97 12.53
N ARG A 55 7.29 8.54 11.33
CA ARG A 55 8.24 8.10 10.28
C ARG A 55 8.35 6.56 10.15
N PRO A 56 7.30 5.89 9.63
CA PRO A 56 7.36 4.46 9.33
C PRO A 56 8.48 4.14 8.34
N ASP A 57 9.11 2.97 8.48
CA ASP A 57 10.13 2.50 7.53
C ASP A 57 9.47 2.10 6.19
N LEU A 58 9.43 3.04 5.25
CA LEU A 58 8.84 2.82 3.93
C LEU A 58 9.61 1.79 3.09
N LYS A 59 10.92 1.60 3.32
CA LYS A 59 11.70 0.56 2.61
C LYS A 59 11.27 -0.83 3.08
N LEU A 60 11.01 -0.98 4.38
CA LEU A 60 10.46 -2.22 4.92
C LEU A 60 9.07 -2.51 4.32
N PHE A 61 8.17 -1.52 4.31
CA PHE A 61 6.85 -1.69 3.67
C PHE A 61 6.96 -2.02 2.17
N ALA A 62 7.88 -1.40 1.43
CA ALA A 62 8.10 -1.70 0.01
C ALA A 62 8.60 -3.15 -0.21
N ARG A 63 9.53 -3.64 0.62
CA ARG A 63 9.99 -5.03 0.59
C ARG A 63 8.87 -6.01 0.90
N GLU A 64 8.08 -5.71 1.93
CA GLU A 64 6.96 -6.54 2.34
C GLU A 64 5.84 -6.58 1.30
N ALA A 65 5.56 -5.45 0.65
CA ALA A 65 4.63 -5.39 -0.48
C ALA A 65 5.07 -6.35 -1.59
N LYS A 66 6.31 -6.23 -2.07
CA LYS A 66 6.85 -7.12 -3.11
C LYS A 66 6.86 -8.58 -2.66
N ARG A 67 7.36 -8.87 -1.45
CA ARG A 67 7.46 -10.23 -0.92
C ARG A 67 6.10 -10.93 -0.89
N CYS A 68 5.07 -10.25 -0.38
CA CYS A 68 3.72 -10.81 -0.29
C CYS A 68 3.09 -10.97 -1.67
N ASP A 69 3.34 -10.04 -2.60
CA ASP A 69 2.82 -10.10 -3.96
C ASP A 69 3.43 -11.27 -4.76
N ASP A 70 4.76 -11.40 -4.73
CA ASP A 70 5.50 -12.51 -5.35
C ASP A 70 5.03 -13.87 -4.79
N GLU A 71 4.83 -13.97 -3.47
CA GLU A 71 4.39 -15.22 -2.84
C GLU A 71 2.93 -15.56 -3.17
N ALA A 72 2.05 -14.55 -3.26
CA ALA A 72 0.67 -14.75 -3.71
C ALA A 72 0.59 -15.30 -5.14
N ASP A 73 1.54 -14.93 -5.99
CA ASP A 73 1.64 -15.43 -7.35
C ASP A 73 2.25 -16.84 -7.41
N ARG A 74 3.17 -17.20 -6.52
CA ARG A 74 3.66 -18.60 -6.42
C ARG A 74 2.58 -19.58 -5.98
N ILE A 75 1.79 -19.19 -4.97
CA ILE A 75 0.72 -20.05 -4.44
C ILE A 75 -0.34 -20.34 -5.50
N TRP A 76 -0.58 -19.41 -6.43
CA TRP A 76 -1.48 -19.61 -7.56
C TRP A 76 -1.12 -20.83 -8.42
N PHE A 77 0.16 -21.17 -8.54
CA PHE A 77 0.62 -22.30 -9.34
C PHE A 77 0.60 -23.65 -8.58
N ARG A 78 0.21 -23.69 -7.29
CA ARG A 78 -0.04 -24.95 -6.60
C ARG A 78 -1.36 -25.55 -7.08
N LEU A 79 -1.25 -26.69 -7.77
CA LEU A 79 -2.32 -27.33 -8.54
C LEU A 79 -3.52 -27.87 -7.71
N ASP A 80 -3.40 -27.99 -6.39
CA ASP A 80 -4.52 -28.42 -5.51
C ASP A 80 -5.25 -27.20 -4.92
N GLU A 81 -6.26 -26.72 -5.66
CA GLU A 81 -7.08 -25.55 -5.30
C GLU A 81 -8.04 -25.81 -4.11
N GLY A 82 -7.49 -26.00 -2.91
CA GLY A 82 -8.27 -25.93 -1.67
C GLY A 82 -8.76 -24.50 -1.37
N ASN A 83 -9.90 -24.36 -0.69
CA ASN A 83 -10.41 -23.05 -0.24
C ASN A 83 -9.39 -22.29 0.64
N ALA A 84 -8.62 -23.01 1.47
CA ALA A 84 -7.57 -22.42 2.30
C ALA A 84 -6.45 -21.76 1.48
N VAL A 85 -6.06 -22.38 0.35
CA VAL A 85 -5.05 -21.84 -0.56
C VAL A 85 -5.54 -20.54 -1.23
N LYS A 86 -6.80 -20.53 -1.66
CA LYS A 86 -7.46 -19.33 -2.22
C LYS A 86 -7.51 -18.18 -1.20
N LEU A 87 -7.95 -18.46 0.02
CA LEU A 87 -8.01 -17.47 1.09
C LEU A 87 -6.63 -16.99 1.54
N ALA A 88 -5.61 -17.86 1.57
CA ALA A 88 -4.23 -17.47 1.85
C ALA A 88 -3.69 -16.50 0.79
N ARG A 89 -3.97 -16.75 -0.50
CA ARG A 89 -3.62 -15.84 -1.59
C ARG A 89 -4.31 -14.48 -1.44
N VAL A 90 -5.60 -14.48 -1.12
CA VAL A 90 -6.34 -13.25 -0.81
C VAL A 90 -5.68 -12.50 0.35
N GLY A 91 -5.34 -13.21 1.41
CA GLY A 91 -4.66 -12.64 2.58
C GLY A 91 -3.31 -11.98 2.24
N LEU A 92 -2.48 -12.66 1.46
CA LEU A 92 -1.22 -12.12 0.98
C LEU A 92 -1.41 -10.86 0.12
N LYS A 93 -2.37 -10.86 -0.81
CA LYS A 93 -2.67 -9.68 -1.63
C LYS A 93 -3.23 -8.52 -0.80
N ILE A 94 -4.05 -8.78 0.24
CA ILE A 94 -4.50 -7.75 1.19
C ILE A 94 -3.30 -7.11 1.88
N VAL A 95 -2.37 -7.90 2.41
CA VAL A 95 -1.16 -7.38 3.07
C VAL A 95 -0.26 -6.65 2.09
N ALA A 96 -0.06 -7.20 0.88
CA ALA A 96 0.74 -6.56 -0.17
C ALA A 96 0.20 -5.17 -0.54
N LEU A 97 -1.12 -5.05 -0.77
CA LEU A 97 -1.75 -3.76 -1.07
C LEU A 97 -1.77 -2.83 0.14
N SER A 98 -1.87 -3.36 1.36
CA SER A 98 -1.80 -2.56 2.59
C SER A 98 -0.43 -1.93 2.79
N CYS A 99 0.65 -2.70 2.57
CA CYS A 99 2.01 -2.18 2.53
C CYS A 99 2.23 -1.20 1.38
N THR A 100 1.63 -1.45 0.21
CA THR A 100 1.66 -0.53 -0.93
C THR A 100 0.97 0.79 -0.60
N ALA A 101 -0.18 0.74 0.07
CA ALA A 101 -0.91 1.90 0.54
C ALA A 101 -0.07 2.76 1.51
N MET A 102 0.66 2.12 2.45
CA MET A 102 1.60 2.83 3.33
C MET A 102 2.63 3.63 2.53
N VAL A 103 3.32 3.01 1.57
CA VAL A 103 4.35 3.67 0.74
C VAL A 103 3.74 4.75 -0.16
N ALA A 104 2.55 4.52 -0.69
CA ALA A 104 1.88 5.45 -1.60
C ALA A 104 1.34 6.70 -0.89
N ILE A 105 0.72 6.54 0.28
CA ILE A 105 0.00 7.60 1.01
C ILE A 105 0.92 8.41 1.91
N TRP A 106 1.96 7.79 2.48
CA TRP A 106 2.87 8.51 3.38
C TRP A 106 3.66 9.59 2.62
N PRO A 107 3.83 10.78 3.19
CA PRO A 107 4.62 11.84 2.58
C PRO A 107 6.09 11.44 2.45
N VAL A 108 6.77 12.00 1.45
CA VAL A 108 8.20 11.78 1.20
C VAL A 108 8.98 12.93 1.83
N ASP A 109 9.50 12.73 3.04
CA ASP A 109 10.31 13.72 3.74
C ASP A 109 11.82 13.49 3.54
N THR A 110 12.23 12.27 3.21
CA THR A 110 13.65 11.88 3.07
C THR A 110 13.96 11.24 1.72
N ILE A 111 15.26 11.17 1.41
CA ILE A 111 15.76 10.47 0.23
C ILE A 111 15.42 8.97 0.28
N GLU A 112 15.38 8.40 1.49
CA GLU A 112 15.07 6.98 1.68
C GLU A 112 13.61 6.66 1.37
N ASP A 113 12.70 7.55 1.74
CA ASP A 113 11.27 7.48 1.41
C ASP A 113 11.07 7.55 -0.11
N ALA A 114 11.80 8.45 -0.77
CA ALA A 114 11.78 8.59 -2.23
C ALA A 114 12.27 7.32 -2.93
N ASP A 115 13.34 6.71 -2.42
CA ASP A 115 13.89 5.46 -2.94
C ASP A 115 12.88 4.31 -2.78
N ALA A 116 12.26 4.16 -1.61
CA ALA A 116 11.24 3.15 -1.38
C ALA A 116 10.06 3.30 -2.35
N LYS A 117 9.57 4.54 -2.54
CA LYS A 117 8.45 4.85 -3.43
C LYS A 117 8.78 4.58 -4.89
N ARG A 118 9.98 4.97 -5.34
CA ARG A 118 10.46 4.73 -6.72
C ARG A 118 10.68 3.25 -7.00
N ALA A 119 11.27 2.52 -6.08
CA ALA A 119 11.51 1.09 -6.24
C ALA A 119 10.19 0.32 -6.32
N LEU A 120 9.23 0.63 -5.45
CA LEU A 120 7.90 0.00 -5.50
C LEU A 120 7.14 0.38 -6.77
N ALA A 121 7.25 1.63 -7.24
CA ALA A 121 6.69 2.05 -8.52
C ALA A 121 7.28 1.26 -9.69
N HIS A 122 8.59 1.00 -9.68
CA HIS A 122 9.26 0.23 -10.72
C HIS A 122 8.77 -1.22 -10.76
N GLU A 123 8.61 -1.85 -9.60
CA GLU A 123 8.17 -3.25 -9.52
C GLU A 123 6.69 -3.42 -9.87
N THR A 124 5.84 -2.49 -9.44
CA THR A 124 4.39 -2.52 -9.71
C THR A 124 4.00 -1.89 -11.04
N ARG A 125 4.98 -1.42 -11.84
CA ARG A 125 4.70 -0.82 -13.14
C ARG A 125 4.03 -1.83 -14.04
N MET A 126 3.03 -1.37 -14.79
CA MET A 126 2.43 -2.18 -15.82
C MET A 126 3.48 -2.46 -16.90
N ARG A 127 3.97 -3.70 -16.97
CA ARG A 127 4.91 -4.14 -18.01
C ARG A 127 4.11 -4.29 -19.31
N SER A 128 4.08 -3.24 -20.11
CA SER A 128 3.94 -3.41 -21.56
C SER A 128 5.13 -4.25 -22.03
N GLY A 129 4.94 -5.17 -22.98
CA GLY A 129 6.04 -6.00 -23.50
C GLY A 129 7.27 -5.17 -23.90
N GLU A 130 8.45 -5.76 -23.85
CA GLU A 130 9.80 -5.16 -23.95
C GLU A 130 10.12 -4.26 -25.18
N THR A 131 9.15 -3.87 -26.01
CA THR A 131 9.34 -3.06 -27.22
C THR A 131 8.75 -1.66 -27.06
N ASP A 132 9.21 -0.93 -26.05
CA ASP A 132 8.63 0.37 -25.63
C ASP A 132 9.11 1.60 -26.44
N TYR A 133 9.88 1.43 -27.52
CA TYR A 133 10.24 2.55 -28.40
C TYR A 133 9.30 2.77 -29.60
N GLU A 134 8.39 1.83 -29.90
CA GLU A 134 7.52 1.91 -31.09
C GLU A 134 6.01 1.92 -30.78
N MET A 135 5.57 1.62 -29.55
CA MET A 135 4.15 1.50 -29.20
C MET A 135 3.52 2.67 -28.42
N ALA A 136 4.21 3.81 -28.27
CA ALA A 136 3.64 4.99 -27.61
C ALA A 136 2.35 5.50 -28.31
N SER A 137 2.15 5.16 -29.59
CA SER A 137 0.97 5.49 -30.40
C SER A 137 -0.18 4.48 -30.30
N MET A 138 -0.05 3.37 -29.55
CA MET A 138 -1.04 2.28 -29.49
C MET A 138 -1.59 1.98 -28.09
N LEU A 139 -1.22 2.74 -27.06
CA LEU A 139 -1.81 2.58 -25.72
C LEU A 139 -3.30 2.91 -25.76
N SER A 140 -4.14 1.99 -25.27
CA SER A 140 -5.57 2.27 -25.10
C SER A 140 -5.76 3.45 -24.13
N VAL A 141 -6.90 4.16 -24.24
CA VAL A 141 -7.23 5.27 -23.33
C VAL A 141 -7.23 4.80 -21.87
N GLU A 142 -7.67 3.57 -21.63
CA GLU A 142 -7.71 2.95 -20.31
C GLU A 142 -6.31 2.65 -19.77
N ASP A 143 -5.42 2.08 -20.59
CA ASP A 143 -4.02 1.84 -20.20
C ASP A 143 -3.28 3.13 -19.90
N ALA A 144 -3.48 4.15 -20.74
CA ALA A 144 -2.89 5.46 -20.54
C ALA A 144 -3.39 6.11 -19.23
N ALA A 145 -4.68 6.00 -18.92
CA ALA A 145 -5.25 6.48 -17.66
C ALA A 145 -4.67 5.74 -16.45
N ARG A 146 -4.56 4.40 -16.53
CA ARG A 146 -3.97 3.57 -15.48
C ARG A 146 -2.49 3.88 -15.24
N ILE A 147 -1.70 4.09 -16.31
CA ILE A 147 -0.29 4.49 -16.20
C ILE A 147 -0.16 5.87 -15.53
N ARG A 148 -0.97 6.85 -15.95
CA ARG A 148 -0.97 8.19 -15.32
C ARG A 148 -1.33 8.12 -13.85
N LEU A 149 -2.33 7.32 -13.50
CA LEU A 149 -2.77 7.14 -12.13
C LEU A 149 -1.70 6.45 -11.26
N HIS A 150 -1.04 5.43 -11.80
CA HIS A 150 0.09 4.76 -11.14
C HIS A 150 1.24 5.74 -10.89
N ARG A 151 1.64 6.53 -11.90
CA ARG A 151 2.67 7.56 -11.74
C ARG A 151 2.29 8.62 -10.70
N ALA A 152 1.04 9.08 -10.69
CA ALA A 152 0.54 10.02 -9.70
C ALA A 152 0.60 9.44 -8.28
N THR A 153 0.24 8.16 -8.11
CA THR A 153 0.29 7.43 -6.83
C THR A 153 1.69 7.39 -6.23
N PHE A 154 2.71 7.15 -7.06
CA PHE A 154 4.10 7.05 -6.62
C PHE A 154 4.91 8.33 -6.82
N THR A 155 4.24 9.47 -6.97
CA THR A 155 4.91 10.77 -7.10
C THR A 155 5.67 11.12 -5.81
N VAL A 156 6.94 11.49 -5.98
CA VAL A 156 7.87 11.88 -4.89
C VAL A 156 7.77 13.38 -4.55
N GLY A 157 7.00 14.14 -5.32
CA GLY A 157 6.81 15.58 -5.13
C GLY A 157 8.04 16.39 -5.56
N GLU A 158 8.30 17.48 -4.83
CA GLU A 158 9.37 18.45 -5.15
C GLU A 158 10.75 18.06 -4.61
N LEU A 159 10.87 16.92 -3.90
CA LEU A 159 12.14 16.49 -3.35
C LEU A 159 13.16 16.23 -4.47
N ILE A 160 14.26 16.98 -4.46
CA ILE A 160 15.38 16.75 -5.37
C ILE A 160 16.08 15.47 -4.93
N VAL A 161 15.87 14.42 -5.71
CA VAL A 161 16.51 13.13 -5.47
C VAL A 161 17.84 13.10 -6.23
N PRO A 162 18.98 12.86 -5.55
CA PRO A 162 20.27 12.70 -6.20
C PRO A 162 20.22 11.70 -7.36
N ALA A 163 21.04 11.93 -8.39
CA ALA A 163 21.12 11.06 -9.54
C ALA A 163 21.43 9.60 -9.14
N ALA A 164 21.02 8.66 -9.99
CA ALA A 164 21.35 7.25 -9.85
C ALA A 164 22.89 7.05 -9.77
N PRO A 165 23.36 5.88 -9.29
CA PRO A 165 24.79 5.56 -9.30
C PRO A 165 25.40 5.86 -10.67
N LEU A 166 26.59 6.46 -10.67
CA LEU A 166 27.29 6.79 -11.92
C LEU A 166 27.42 5.52 -12.77
N PRO A 167 27.28 5.62 -14.10
CA PRO A 167 27.50 4.49 -14.98
C PRO A 167 28.94 3.98 -14.81
N PRO A 168 29.15 2.65 -14.90
CA PRO A 168 30.48 2.09 -14.77
C PRO A 168 31.43 2.62 -15.86
N SER A 169 32.66 2.87 -15.47
CA SER A 169 33.78 3.18 -16.35
C SER A 169 34.18 1.96 -17.19
N PRO A 170 34.80 2.13 -18.37
CA PRO A 170 35.33 1.01 -19.17
C PRO A 170 36.32 0.10 -18.41
N ASP A 171 36.97 0.65 -17.38
CA ASP A 171 37.95 -0.07 -16.55
C ASP A 171 37.32 -0.77 -15.33
N ASP A 172 36.03 -0.53 -15.06
CA ASP A 172 35.34 -1.09 -13.90
C ASP A 172 35.05 -2.58 -14.10
N ARG A 173 35.31 -3.36 -13.04
CA ARG A 173 35.05 -4.81 -12.99
C ARG A 173 33.84 -5.10 -12.12
N GLY A 174 33.29 -6.32 -12.22
CA GLY A 174 32.14 -6.72 -11.40
C GLY A 174 30.84 -6.04 -11.82
N LEU A 175 30.69 -5.76 -13.13
CA LEU A 175 29.51 -5.09 -13.70
C LEU A 175 28.19 -5.81 -13.38
N ALA A 176 28.22 -7.13 -13.17
CA ALA A 176 27.05 -7.92 -12.79
C ALA A 176 26.51 -7.60 -11.38
N SER A 177 27.34 -7.02 -10.50
CA SER A 177 26.94 -6.55 -9.16
C SER A 177 26.84 -5.03 -9.07
N TRP A 178 26.91 -4.32 -10.20
CA TRP A 178 26.79 -2.87 -10.22
C TRP A 178 25.35 -2.46 -9.91
N PRO A 179 25.12 -1.53 -8.97
CA PRO A 179 23.76 -1.13 -8.61
C PRO A 179 23.11 -0.38 -9.76
N LEU A 180 21.96 -0.87 -10.24
CA LEU A 180 21.14 -0.20 -11.26
C LEU A 180 20.37 1.01 -10.69
N SER A 181 20.14 0.99 -9.38
CA SER A 181 19.49 2.06 -8.63
C SER A 181 20.03 2.11 -7.19
N ARG A 182 19.72 3.18 -6.44
CA ARG A 182 20.15 3.32 -5.03
C ARG A 182 19.41 2.37 -4.09
N PHE A 183 18.24 1.90 -4.50
CA PHE A 183 17.44 0.93 -3.78
C PHE A 183 16.66 0.09 -4.81
N ASP A 184 17.10 -1.15 -4.98
CA ASP A 184 16.43 -2.11 -5.86
C ASP A 184 15.67 -3.15 -5.02
N LEU A 185 14.37 -3.28 -5.29
CA LEU A 185 13.54 -4.28 -4.65
C LEU A 185 13.86 -5.69 -5.13
N VAL A 186 14.40 -5.86 -6.35
CA VAL A 186 14.86 -7.15 -6.86
C VAL A 186 16.13 -7.60 -6.13
N ASP A 187 17.07 -6.71 -5.84
CA ASP A 187 18.27 -7.08 -5.08
C ASP A 187 17.95 -7.45 -3.63
N THR A 188 16.99 -6.76 -3.02
CA THR A 188 16.62 -6.96 -1.61
C THR A 188 15.61 -8.08 -1.40
N VAL A 189 14.73 -8.30 -2.38
CA VAL A 189 13.77 -9.40 -2.45
C VAL A 189 13.93 -10.04 -3.83
N PRO A 190 14.91 -10.95 -3.99
CA PRO A 190 15.15 -11.59 -5.29
C PRO A 190 13.89 -12.29 -5.76
N LEU A 191 13.62 -12.14 -7.06
CA LEU A 191 12.61 -12.90 -7.79
C LEU A 191 12.94 -14.39 -7.64
N ALA A 192 12.37 -15.03 -6.64
CA ALA A 192 12.47 -16.48 -6.52
C ALA A 192 11.39 -17.09 -7.42
N GLY A 193 11.82 -17.78 -8.48
CA GLY A 193 10.96 -18.74 -9.17
C GLY A 193 10.84 -20.03 -8.35
N GLY A 194 9.86 -20.87 -8.68
CA GLY A 194 9.67 -22.19 -8.07
C GLY A 194 8.43 -22.27 -7.16
N ASP A 195 8.34 -23.38 -6.43
CA ASP A 195 7.19 -23.69 -5.57
C ASP A 195 7.00 -22.64 -4.47
N ALA A 196 5.75 -22.45 -4.04
CA ALA A 196 5.46 -21.56 -2.91
C ALA A 196 6.25 -21.98 -1.67
N SER A 197 6.72 -20.99 -0.92
CA SER A 197 7.51 -21.17 0.31
C SER A 197 6.65 -21.56 1.52
N LEU A 198 5.33 -21.34 1.44
CA LEU A 198 4.41 -21.66 2.54
C LEU A 198 4.22 -23.16 2.74
N ASP A 199 4.33 -23.65 3.97
CA ASP A 199 3.76 -24.94 4.36
C ASP A 199 2.24 -24.81 4.64
N ASP A 200 1.56 -25.94 4.88
CA ASP A 200 0.11 -25.96 5.14
C ASP A 200 -0.29 -25.16 6.38
N THR A 201 0.57 -25.07 7.38
CA THR A 201 0.32 -24.29 8.61
C THR A 201 0.37 -22.79 8.29
N GLN A 202 1.32 -22.34 7.48
CA GLN A 202 1.40 -20.97 7.01
C GLN A 202 0.24 -20.64 6.06
N VAL A 203 -0.19 -21.57 5.19
CA VAL A 203 -1.39 -21.38 4.36
C VAL A 203 -2.62 -21.14 5.24
N ALA A 204 -2.85 -21.97 6.26
CA ALA A 204 -3.96 -21.77 7.19
C ALA A 204 -3.88 -20.43 7.93
N ARG A 205 -2.67 -20.03 8.37
CA ARG A 205 -2.42 -18.75 9.04
C ARG A 205 -2.70 -17.56 8.13
N TRP A 206 -2.27 -17.61 6.87
CA TRP A 206 -2.56 -16.56 5.89
C TRP A 206 -4.03 -16.52 5.50
N ALA A 207 -4.72 -17.66 5.45
CA ALA A 207 -6.17 -17.70 5.25
C ALA A 207 -6.92 -17.02 6.39
N SER A 208 -6.48 -17.20 7.64
CA SER A 208 -7.15 -16.63 8.82
C SER A 208 -7.14 -15.10 8.91
N ILE A 209 -6.31 -14.40 8.11
CA ILE A 209 -6.38 -12.94 8.07
C ILE A 209 -7.77 -12.50 7.65
N THR A 210 -8.43 -13.26 6.77
CA THR A 210 -9.78 -12.96 6.27
C THR A 210 -10.86 -13.03 7.35
N ASP A 211 -10.58 -13.70 8.48
CA ASP A 211 -11.47 -13.73 9.65
C ASP A 211 -11.44 -12.39 10.42
N ALA A 212 -10.37 -11.60 10.28
CA ALA A 212 -10.24 -10.26 10.86
C ALA A 212 -10.87 -9.18 9.96
N TYR A 213 -11.98 -9.52 9.29
CA TYR A 213 -12.70 -8.66 8.36
C TYR A 213 -13.12 -7.35 9.04
N PRO A 214 -12.72 -6.17 8.53
CA PRO A 214 -13.11 -4.90 9.12
C PRO A 214 -14.53 -4.49 8.73
N THR A 215 -15.19 -3.74 9.60
CA THR A 215 -16.42 -3.04 9.26
C THR A 215 -16.12 -1.93 8.25
N ILE A 216 -16.48 -2.10 6.98
CA ILE A 216 -16.11 -1.13 5.93
C ILE A 216 -16.81 0.22 6.16
N SER A 217 -18.06 0.22 6.64
CA SER A 217 -18.78 1.47 6.97
C SER A 217 -18.05 2.31 8.02
N GLU A 218 -17.51 1.69 9.08
CA GLU A 218 -16.77 2.39 10.13
C GLU A 218 -15.47 3.01 9.59
N LEU A 219 -14.77 2.31 8.68
CA LEU A 219 -13.59 2.85 8.01
C LEU A 219 -13.92 4.05 7.12
N VAL A 220 -15.05 4.00 6.41
CA VAL A 220 -15.53 5.11 5.56
C VAL A 220 -15.98 6.29 6.42
N ASP A 221 -16.63 6.05 7.55
CA ASP A 221 -16.97 7.10 8.51
C ASP A 221 -15.73 7.72 9.14
N ARG A 222 -14.72 6.90 9.45
CA ARG A 222 -13.42 7.38 9.94
C ARG A 222 -12.71 8.25 8.92
N PHE A 223 -12.72 7.85 7.63
CA PHE A 223 -12.22 8.69 6.54
C PHE A 223 -12.90 10.07 6.54
N ALA A 224 -14.23 10.10 6.54
CA ALA A 224 -15.00 11.34 6.52
C ALA A 224 -14.70 12.22 7.74
N ARG A 225 -14.64 11.63 8.95
CA ARG A 225 -14.29 12.35 10.19
C ARG A 225 -12.90 12.95 10.14
N MET A 226 -11.89 12.16 9.77
CA MET A 226 -10.50 12.61 9.74
C MET A 226 -10.27 13.70 8.68
N ILE A 227 -10.94 13.62 7.51
CA ILE A 227 -10.93 14.72 6.53
C ILE A 227 -11.57 15.99 7.11
N ALA A 228 -12.71 15.88 7.78
CA ALA A 228 -13.37 17.04 8.40
C ALA A 228 -12.48 17.70 9.48
N ILE A 229 -11.77 16.90 10.28
CA ILE A 229 -10.78 17.39 11.24
C ILE A 229 -9.63 18.10 10.52
N ALA A 230 -9.07 17.50 9.47
CA ALA A 230 -7.99 18.10 8.70
C ALA A 230 -8.37 19.44 8.06
N ASP A 231 -9.57 19.52 7.47
CA ASP A 231 -10.08 20.75 6.87
C ASP A 231 -10.29 21.83 7.94
N ARG A 232 -10.82 21.46 9.10
CA ARG A 232 -11.01 22.39 10.23
C ARG A 232 -9.68 22.92 10.75
N LEU A 233 -8.68 22.06 10.93
CA LEU A 233 -7.33 22.46 11.36
C LEU A 233 -6.68 23.41 10.35
N GLN A 234 -6.87 23.17 9.05
CA GLN A 234 -6.37 24.06 7.99
C GLN A 234 -7.02 25.44 8.06
N VAL A 235 -8.35 25.52 8.21
CA VAL A 235 -9.08 26.79 8.36
C VAL A 235 -8.62 27.55 9.61
N LEU A 236 -8.36 26.83 10.72
CA LEU A 236 -7.85 27.44 11.95
C LEU A 236 -6.41 27.96 11.77
N ALA A 237 -5.56 27.24 11.05
CA ALA A 237 -4.19 27.68 10.75
C ALA A 237 -4.19 28.98 9.94
N ASP A 238 -5.07 29.10 8.95
CA ASP A 238 -5.21 30.30 8.12
C ASP A 238 -5.67 31.52 8.95
N GLY A 239 -6.42 31.30 10.03
CA GLY A 239 -6.92 32.35 10.93
C GLY A 239 -6.01 32.71 12.11
N LYS A 240 -5.00 31.89 12.45
CA LYS A 240 -4.11 32.06 13.61
C LYS A 240 -2.64 31.81 13.23
N PRO A 241 -1.90 32.83 12.80
CA PRO A 241 -0.56 32.66 12.26
C PRO A 241 0.47 32.15 13.28
N GLU A 242 0.30 32.41 14.57
CA GLU A 242 1.23 31.98 15.63
C GLU A 242 1.21 30.46 15.86
N ASP A 243 0.04 29.82 15.77
CA ASP A 243 -0.15 28.37 15.94
C ASP A 243 -0.16 27.61 14.60
N ALA A 244 -0.05 28.32 13.48
CA ALA A 244 -0.25 27.76 12.14
C ALA A 244 0.65 26.54 11.83
N PRO A 245 1.95 26.51 12.19
CA PRO A 245 2.80 25.35 11.89
C PRO A 245 2.30 24.05 12.57
N LEU A 246 1.86 24.14 13.83
CA LEU A 246 1.37 23.00 14.58
C LEU A 246 0.02 22.51 14.05
N LEU A 247 -0.88 23.45 13.71
CA LEU A 247 -2.19 23.15 13.15
C LEU A 247 -2.09 22.53 11.75
N ILE A 248 -1.20 23.03 10.89
CA ILE A 248 -0.90 22.44 9.57
C ILE A 248 -0.37 21.02 9.74
N ARG A 249 0.57 20.82 10.68
CA ARG A 249 1.14 19.50 10.96
C ARG A 249 0.10 18.49 11.44
N GLY A 250 -0.79 18.91 12.33
CA GLY A 250 -1.93 18.10 12.76
C GLY A 250 -2.90 17.81 11.62
N ALA A 251 -3.16 18.78 10.73
CA ALA A 251 -3.98 18.59 9.54
C ALA A 251 -3.38 17.54 8.59
N GLU A 252 -2.05 17.55 8.38
CA GLU A 252 -1.35 16.51 7.63
C GLU A 252 -1.55 15.12 8.27
N GLY A 253 -1.35 14.99 9.58
CA GLY A 253 -1.55 13.74 10.32
C GLY A 253 -2.96 13.19 10.17
N ALA A 254 -3.98 14.06 10.29
CA ALA A 254 -5.38 13.70 10.08
C ALA A 254 -5.65 13.25 8.63
N ARG A 255 -5.09 13.92 7.61
CA ARG A 255 -5.22 13.48 6.20
C ARG A 255 -4.60 12.12 5.97
N ILE A 256 -3.40 11.87 6.51
CA ILE A 256 -2.74 10.56 6.39
C ILE A 256 -3.64 9.48 6.99
N LEU A 257 -4.14 9.66 8.23
CA LEU A 257 -5.07 8.72 8.86
C LEU A 257 -6.33 8.49 8.03
N ALA A 258 -6.90 9.55 7.47
CA ALA A 258 -8.06 9.46 6.61
C ALA A 258 -7.77 8.57 5.40
N TYR A 259 -6.71 8.86 4.66
CA TYR A 259 -6.36 8.11 3.46
C TYR A 259 -5.94 6.66 3.76
N LEU A 260 -5.33 6.37 4.91
CA LEU A 260 -5.06 5.00 5.33
C LEU A 260 -6.35 4.23 5.66
N ALA A 261 -7.35 4.87 6.29
CA ALA A 261 -8.67 4.27 6.51
C ALA A 261 -9.40 4.02 5.18
N ALA A 262 -9.35 4.98 4.25
CA ALA A 262 -9.88 4.84 2.90
C ALA A 262 -9.19 3.70 2.12
N ALA A 263 -7.87 3.57 2.23
CA ALA A 263 -7.12 2.50 1.59
C ALA A 263 -7.55 1.14 2.11
N ARG A 264 -7.69 0.99 3.44
CA ARG A 264 -8.16 -0.24 4.05
C ARG A 264 -9.57 -0.59 3.56
N ALA A 265 -10.49 0.38 3.55
CA ALA A 265 -11.83 0.20 3.01
C ALA A 265 -11.84 -0.19 1.51
N ALA A 266 -10.93 0.38 0.71
CA ALA A 266 -10.79 0.06 -0.71
C ALA A 266 -10.31 -1.38 -0.95
N ILE A 267 -9.28 -1.81 -0.19
CA ILE A 267 -8.59 -3.10 -0.35
C ILE A 267 -9.49 -4.29 0.03
N TRP A 268 -10.17 -4.21 1.18
CA TRP A 268 -10.94 -5.34 1.71
C TRP A 268 -12.15 -5.68 0.82
N PRO A 269 -12.38 -6.94 0.42
CA PRO A 269 -13.48 -7.29 -0.49
C PRO A 269 -14.85 -7.04 0.15
N ALA A 270 -15.86 -6.67 -0.62
CA ALA A 270 -17.25 -6.54 -0.15
C ALA A 270 -18.16 -7.51 -0.91
N MET A 271 -19.26 -7.96 -0.29
CA MET A 271 -20.26 -8.79 -0.96
C MET A 271 -21.22 -7.92 -1.78
N ARG A 272 -21.73 -8.43 -2.92
CA ARG A 272 -22.76 -7.71 -3.69
C ARG A 272 -24.01 -7.49 -2.84
N TYR A 273 -24.66 -6.35 -3.04
CA TYR A 273 -25.90 -5.97 -2.35
C TYR A 273 -25.79 -6.00 -0.81
N SER A 274 -24.61 -5.63 -0.30
CA SER A 274 -24.35 -5.52 1.14
C SER A 274 -24.13 -4.06 1.56
N ALA A 275 -24.29 -3.77 2.84
CA ALA A 275 -23.95 -2.47 3.42
C ALA A 275 -22.48 -2.09 3.16
N ASP A 276 -21.58 -3.07 3.10
CA ASP A 276 -20.17 -2.85 2.78
C ASP A 276 -19.95 -2.40 1.33
N ALA A 277 -20.74 -2.92 0.38
CA ALA A 277 -20.71 -2.44 -1.00
C ALA A 277 -21.24 -1.00 -1.11
N GLU A 278 -22.31 -0.68 -0.39
CA GLU A 278 -22.82 0.70 -0.30
C GLU A 278 -21.78 1.64 0.34
N ALA A 279 -21.10 1.20 1.39
CA ALA A 279 -20.01 1.95 2.01
C ALA A 279 -18.86 2.22 1.02
N LYS A 280 -18.49 1.24 0.19
CA LYS A 280 -17.48 1.44 -0.87
C LYS A 280 -17.93 2.46 -1.93
N LEU A 281 -19.19 2.44 -2.34
CA LEU A 281 -19.74 3.44 -3.24
C LEU A 281 -19.69 4.85 -2.61
N ARG A 282 -20.05 4.96 -1.33
CA ARG A 282 -19.92 6.21 -0.58
C ARG A 282 -18.47 6.68 -0.48
N LEU A 283 -17.51 5.76 -0.30
CA LEU A 283 -16.09 6.09 -0.32
C LEU A 283 -15.68 6.75 -1.64
N VAL A 284 -16.13 6.19 -2.78
CA VAL A 284 -15.87 6.76 -4.11
C VAL A 284 -16.42 8.18 -4.20
N SER A 285 -17.66 8.41 -3.75
CA SER A 285 -18.25 9.75 -3.74
C SER A 285 -17.42 10.73 -2.91
N LEU A 286 -17.03 10.36 -1.69
CA LEU A 286 -16.23 11.22 -0.82
C LEU A 286 -14.84 11.52 -1.42
N VAL A 287 -14.19 10.54 -2.06
CA VAL A 287 -12.89 10.76 -2.73
C VAL A 287 -13.05 11.66 -3.96
N ASN A 288 -14.15 11.52 -4.71
CA ASN A 288 -14.48 12.41 -5.82
C ASN A 288 -14.72 13.86 -5.36
N GLU A 289 -15.37 14.07 -4.22
CA GLU A 289 -15.52 15.41 -3.62
C GLU A 289 -14.17 16.06 -3.27
N ARG A 290 -13.13 15.27 -3.02
CA ARG A 290 -11.76 15.75 -2.78
C ARG A 290 -10.99 16.08 -4.06
N ALA A 291 -11.46 15.67 -5.24
CA ALA A 291 -10.75 15.85 -6.52
C ALA A 291 -10.38 17.32 -6.81
N CYS A 292 -11.21 18.26 -6.36
CA CYS A 292 -11.02 19.71 -6.54
C CYS A 292 -10.49 20.41 -5.27
N ARG A 293 -10.02 19.66 -4.27
CA ARG A 293 -9.48 20.18 -3.01
C ARG A 293 -7.95 20.09 -3.02
N ARG A 294 -7.30 20.89 -2.17
CA ARG A 294 -5.83 20.96 -2.03
C ARG A 294 -5.23 19.77 -1.28
N ASP A 295 -5.77 18.57 -1.49
CA ASP A 295 -5.16 17.35 -0.96
C ASP A 295 -3.95 16.98 -1.82
N LEU A 296 -3.01 16.22 -1.23
CA LEU A 296 -1.82 15.79 -1.95
C LEU A 296 -2.22 14.81 -3.06
N LEU A 297 -1.76 15.09 -4.29
CA LEU A 297 -2.06 14.31 -5.50
C LEU A 297 -1.85 12.80 -5.29
N HIS A 298 -0.76 12.40 -4.64
CA HIS A 298 -0.42 11.00 -4.44
C HIS A 298 -1.39 10.28 -3.50
N GLN A 299 -1.95 10.94 -2.49
CA GLN A 299 -2.90 10.33 -1.56
C GLN A 299 -4.23 10.03 -2.26
N GLN A 300 -4.71 11.00 -3.03
CA GLN A 300 -5.89 10.87 -3.87
C GLN A 300 -5.72 9.83 -4.98
N ALA A 301 -4.57 9.81 -5.64
CA ALA A 301 -4.25 8.83 -6.67
C ALA A 301 -4.11 7.42 -6.08
N ALA A 302 -3.54 7.29 -4.88
CA ALA A 302 -3.38 6.01 -4.21
C ALA A 302 -4.70 5.28 -4.01
N ILE A 303 -5.75 5.96 -3.53
CA ILE A 303 -7.06 5.30 -3.34
C ILE A 303 -7.62 4.80 -4.67
N ARG A 304 -7.58 5.64 -5.71
CA ARG A 304 -8.07 5.26 -7.04
C ARG A 304 -7.27 4.09 -7.62
N HIS A 305 -5.96 4.06 -7.41
CA HIS A 305 -5.09 2.96 -7.83
C HIS A 305 -5.42 1.68 -7.06
N LEU A 306 -5.52 1.76 -5.73
CA LEU A 306 -5.82 0.62 -4.85
C LEU A 306 -7.19 0.00 -5.16
N VAL A 307 -8.21 0.81 -5.47
CA VAL A 307 -9.51 0.30 -5.90
C VAL A 307 -9.38 -0.57 -7.16
N SER A 308 -8.62 -0.11 -8.15
CA SER A 308 -8.38 -0.87 -9.37
C SER A 308 -7.65 -2.19 -9.08
N GLN A 309 -6.66 -2.17 -8.19
CA GLN A 309 -5.92 -3.38 -7.80
C GLN A 309 -6.77 -4.34 -6.94
N ALA A 310 -7.63 -3.82 -6.06
CA ALA A 310 -8.46 -4.61 -5.15
C ALA A 310 -9.52 -5.45 -5.87
N ASN A 311 -9.90 -5.11 -7.10
CA ASN A 311 -10.80 -5.95 -7.91
C ASN A 311 -10.25 -7.36 -8.15
N TRP A 312 -8.92 -7.52 -8.21
CA TRP A 312 -8.29 -8.86 -8.28
C TRP A 312 -8.47 -9.67 -7.00
N ILE A 313 -8.45 -9.00 -5.84
CA ILE A 313 -8.72 -9.61 -4.53
C ILE A 313 -10.19 -10.04 -4.45
N ALA A 314 -11.11 -9.17 -4.87
CA ALA A 314 -12.54 -9.47 -4.89
C ALA A 314 -12.84 -10.76 -5.68
N LYS A 315 -12.31 -10.87 -6.91
CA LYS A 315 -12.45 -12.06 -7.76
C LYS A 315 -11.96 -13.35 -7.08
N GLY A 316 -10.89 -13.27 -6.28
CA GLY A 316 -10.32 -14.40 -5.56
C GLY A 316 -11.02 -14.77 -4.25
N PHE A 317 -11.80 -13.85 -3.65
CA PHE A 317 -12.40 -14.03 -2.33
C PHE A 317 -13.67 -14.91 -2.38
N ARG A 318 -14.66 -14.54 -3.21
CA ARG A 318 -15.83 -15.38 -3.52
C ARG A 318 -16.30 -15.12 -4.95
N LEU A 319 -15.92 -16.01 -5.86
CA LEU A 319 -16.18 -15.86 -7.30
C LEU A 319 -17.66 -15.55 -7.58
N GLY A 320 -17.92 -14.43 -8.27
CA GLY A 320 -19.26 -14.01 -8.69
C GLY A 320 -20.16 -13.41 -7.59
N ALA A 321 -19.78 -13.53 -6.31
CA ALA A 321 -20.56 -13.03 -5.18
C ALA A 321 -20.00 -11.73 -4.59
N THR A 322 -18.74 -11.40 -4.89
CA THR A 322 -18.10 -10.14 -4.48
C THR A 322 -18.44 -8.98 -5.39
N PHE A 323 -18.48 -7.80 -4.80
CA PHE A 323 -18.63 -6.53 -5.48
C PHE A 323 -17.29 -6.12 -6.11
N GLU A 324 -17.29 -6.02 -7.44
CA GLU A 324 -16.19 -5.44 -8.23
C GLU A 324 -16.53 -3.97 -8.49
N MET A 325 -15.59 -3.07 -8.21
CA MET A 325 -15.84 -1.65 -8.26
C MET A 325 -15.21 -1.05 -9.53
N GLU A 326 -16.05 -0.49 -10.39
CA GLU A 326 -15.65 0.27 -11.58
C GLU A 326 -16.15 1.72 -11.44
N PRO A 327 -15.46 2.53 -10.62
CA PRO A 327 -15.91 3.88 -10.31
C PRO A 327 -15.61 4.86 -11.44
N ASP A 328 -16.53 5.81 -11.64
CA ASP A 328 -16.30 6.98 -12.49
C ASP A 328 -15.54 8.05 -11.70
N TRP A 329 -14.23 8.13 -11.94
CA TRP A 329 -13.35 9.03 -11.21
C TRP A 329 -13.34 10.43 -11.82
N ILE A 330 -13.62 11.44 -10.99
CA ILE A 330 -13.38 12.84 -11.37
C ILE A 330 -11.86 13.07 -11.47
N PRO A 331 -11.36 13.71 -12.55
CA PRO A 331 -9.96 14.08 -12.68
C PRO A 331 -9.48 14.90 -11.47
N ILE A 332 -8.29 14.58 -10.96
CA ILE A 332 -7.67 15.36 -9.88
C ILE A 332 -7.20 16.69 -10.49
N VAL A 333 -7.60 17.82 -9.90
CA VAL A 333 -7.28 19.18 -10.35
C VAL A 333 -6.20 19.80 -9.48
#